data_AF-D6WQX4-F1
#
_entry.id   AF-D6WQX4-F1
#
_cell.length_a   1.000
_cell.length_b   1.000
_cell.length_c   1.000
_cell.angle_alpha   90.00
_cell.angle_beta   90.00
_cell.angle_gamma   90.00
#
_symmetry.space_group_name_H-M   'P 1'
#
loop_
_entity.id
_entity.type
_entity.pdbx_description
1 polymer ?
#
loop_
_entity_poly.entity_id
_entity_poly.type
_entity_poly.pdbx_seq_one_letter_code
_entity_poly.pdbx_strand_id
1 'polypeptide(L)' 'MSDSVSKAAKPQLRGLLHSQIKRNLIVAIGMCVTAAVAQKIFVNDHRKQVYADFYKSYDINKEFNRIRNKGLFDSCEPDH' A
#
# COMPACT_ATOMS: atom_id res chain seq x y z
N MET A 1 -53.31 33.27 -2.89
CA MET A 1 -52.00 32.64 -3.15
C MET A 1 -52.17 31.16 -2.87
N SER A 2 -52.63 30.38 -3.85
CA SER A 2 -52.73 28.91 -3.67
C SER A 2 -51.54 28.28 -4.36
N ASP A 3 -50.68 27.69 -3.53
CA ASP A 3 -49.44 27.03 -3.91
C ASP A 3 -49.65 26.04 -5.05
N SER A 4 -48.91 26.24 -6.14
CA SER A 4 -48.78 25.28 -7.22
C SER A 4 -48.09 24.03 -6.68
N VAL A 5 -48.87 22.98 -6.41
CA VAL A 5 -48.34 21.66 -6.06
C VAL A 5 -47.50 21.13 -7.23
N SER A 6 -46.18 21.15 -7.07
CA SER A 6 -45.24 20.60 -8.05
C SER A 6 -45.51 19.11 -8.28
N LYS A 7 -45.92 18.77 -9.50
CA LYS A 7 -46.17 17.38 -9.91
C LYS A 7 -44.82 16.67 -10.09
N ALA A 8 -44.55 15.65 -9.28
CA ALA A 8 -43.29 14.89 -9.38
C ALA A 8 -43.13 14.25 -10.77
N ALA A 9 -41.97 14.44 -11.39
CA ALA A 9 -41.63 13.81 -12.67
C ALA A 9 -41.55 12.29 -12.51
N LYS A 10 -41.95 11.53 -13.55
CA LYS A 10 -41.93 10.07 -13.49
C LYS A 10 -40.49 9.57 -13.31
N PRO A 11 -40.22 8.75 -12.27
CA PRO A 11 -38.90 8.18 -12.04
C PRO A 11 -38.58 7.09 -13.08
N GLN A 12 -37.30 6.75 -13.19
CA GLN A 12 -36.86 5.64 -14.04
C GLN A 12 -37.27 4.29 -13.42
N LEU A 13 -38.11 3.52 -14.12
CA LEU A 13 -38.65 2.24 -13.62
C LEU A 13 -38.00 1.00 -14.26
N ARG A 14 -37.10 1.18 -15.23
CA ARG A 14 -36.44 0.07 -15.96
C ARG A 14 -34.93 0.29 -16.01
N GLY A 15 -34.17 -0.81 -16.06
CA GLY A 15 -32.71 -0.76 -16.20
C GLY A 15 -31.94 -0.28 -14.96
N LEU A 16 -32.61 -0.17 -13.80
CA LEU A 16 -32.01 0.28 -12.54
C LEU A 16 -30.80 -0.56 -12.13
N LEU A 17 -30.93 -1.90 -12.22
CA LEU A 17 -29.84 -2.82 -11.90
C LEU A 17 -28.61 -2.61 -12.78
N HIS A 18 -28.80 -2.46 -14.10
CA HIS A 18 -27.71 -2.27 -15.04
C HIS A 18 -26.98 -0.93 -14.80
N SER A 19 -27.73 0.13 -14.47
CA SER A 19 -27.15 1.43 -14.09
C SER A 19 -26.31 1.32 -12.81
N GLN A 20 -26.83 0.60 -11.81
CA GLN A 20 -26.13 0.40 -10.54
C GLN A 20 -24.87 -0.44 -10.70
N ILE A 21 -24.91 -1.52 -11.49
CA ILE A 21 -23.74 -2.36 -11.78
C ILE A 21 -22.65 -1.54 -12.47
N LYS A 22 -22.99 -0.74 -13.50
CA LYS A 22 -22.01 0.12 -14.18
C LYS A 22 -21.34 1.09 -13.22
N ARG A 23 -22.12 1.77 -12.37
CA ARG A 23 -21.59 2.71 -11.38
C ARG A 23 -20.66 2.00 -10.40
N ASN A 24 -21.11 0.88 -9.84
CA ASN A 24 -20.33 0.13 -8.85
C ASN A 24 -19.05 -0.43 -9.44
N LEU A 25 -19.06 -0.86 -10.71
CA LEU A 25 -17.87 -1.35 -11.39
C LEU A 25 -16.80 -0.25 -11.54
N ILE A 26 -17.20 0.96 -11.94
CA ILE A 26 -16.27 2.10 -12.05
C ILE A 26 -15.66 2.42 -10.69
N VAL A 27 -16.49 2.47 -9.63
CA VAL A 27 -16.02 2.73 -8.27
C VAL A 27 -15.06 1.62 -7.80
N ALA A 28 -15.39 0.36 -8.04
CA ALA A 28 -14.56 -0.78 -7.66
C ALA A 28 -13.19 -0.73 -8.35
N ILE A 29 -13.15 -0.45 -9.67
CA ILE A 29 -11.89 -0.31 -10.40
C ILE A 29 -11.07 0.84 -9.81
N GLY A 30 -11.69 1.99 -9.55
CA GLY A 30 -11.01 3.12 -8.91
C GLY A 30 -10.40 2.75 -7.55
N MET A 31 -11.16 2.03 -6.72
CA MET A 31 -10.71 1.61 -5.40
C MET A 31 -9.58 0.57 -5.45
N CYS A 32 -9.62 -0.36 -6.41
CA CYS A 32 -8.54 -1.32 -6.62
C CYS A 32 -7.24 -0.63 -7.04
N VAL A 33 -7.32 0.35 -7.95
CA VAL A 33 -6.15 1.09 -8.43
C VAL A 33 -5.53 1.91 -7.29
N THR A 34 -6.35 2.62 -6.51
CA THR A 34 -5.84 3.41 -5.37
C THR A 34 -5.19 2.52 -4.32
N ALA A 35 -5.80 1.38 -3.99
CA ALA A 35 -5.23 0.42 -3.05
C ALA A 35 -3.89 -0.15 -3.54
N ALA A 36 -3.79 -0.49 -4.83
CA ALA A 36 -2.56 -1.00 -5.43
C ALA A 36 -1.42 0.04 -5.39
N VAL A 37 -1.73 1.30 -5.74
CA VAL A 37 -0.75 2.40 -5.69
C VAL A 37 -0.32 2.67 -4.26
N ALA A 38 -1.25 2.68 -3.30
CA ALA A 38 -0.93 2.85 -1.88
C ALA A 38 0.01 1.75 -1.38
N GLN A 39 -0.29 0.48 -1.69
CA GLN A 39 0.58 -0.64 -1.32
C GLN A 39 1.97 -0.53 -1.94
N LYS A 40 2.07 -0.14 -3.22
CA LYS A 40 3.36 0.03 -3.88
C LYS A 40 4.21 1.09 -3.17
N ILE A 41 3.66 2.26 -2.91
CA ILE A 41 4.42 3.39 -2.35
C ILE A 41 4.75 3.14 -0.88
N PHE A 42 3.75 2.81 -0.06
CA PHE A 42 3.94 2.74 1.39
C PHE A 42 4.64 1.48 1.85
N VAL A 43 4.48 0.36 1.14
CA VAL A 43 5.08 -0.91 1.55
C VAL A 43 6.27 -1.26 0.68
N ASN A 44 6.08 -1.38 -0.64
CA ASN A 44 7.13 -1.93 -1.49
C ASN A 44 8.31 -0.98 -1.64
N ASP A 45 8.04 0.29 -1.95
CA ASP A 45 9.10 1.27 -2.18
C ASP A 45 9.81 1.63 -0.87
N HIS A 46 9.07 1.75 0.25
CA HIS A 46 9.67 1.92 1.57
C HIS A 46 10.61 0.77 1.94
N ARG A 47 10.18 -0.49 1.75
CA ARG A 47 11.06 -1.65 2.03
C ARG A 47 12.32 -1.60 1.19
N LYS A 48 12.20 -1.36 -0.12
CA LYS A 48 13.37 -1.25 -1.01
C LYS A 48 14.33 -0.15 -0.56
N GLN A 49 13.79 1.00 -0.16
CA GLN A 49 14.60 2.11 0.34
C GLN A 49 15.34 1.73 1.62
N VAL A 50 14.69 1.10 2.60
CA VAL A 50 15.34 0.66 3.84
C VAL A 50 16.50 -0.31 3.58
N TYR A 51 16.32 -1.28 2.68
CA TYR A 51 17.41 -2.16 2.29
C TYR A 51 18.54 -1.41 1.57
N ALA A 52 18.20 -0.50 0.65
CA ALA A 52 19.21 0.29 -0.06
C ALA A 52 20.02 1.18 0.90
N ASP A 53 19.35 1.82 1.86
CA ASP A 53 19.96 2.67 2.86
C ASP A 53 20.87 1.87 3.81
N PHE A 54 20.45 0.65 4.18
CA PHE A 54 21.29 -0.26 4.97
C PHE A 54 22.60 -0.58 4.24
N TYR A 55 22.53 -1.05 3.00
CA TYR A 55 23.73 -1.43 2.24
C TYR A 55 24.60 -0.26 1.78
N LYS A 56 24.08 0.97 1.77
CA LYS A 56 24.84 2.16 1.36
C LYS A 56 26.03 2.47 2.28
N SER A 57 25.89 2.21 3.57
CA SER A 57 26.91 2.48 4.59
C SER A 57 27.36 1.21 5.33
N TYR A 58 26.95 0.03 4.86
CA TYR A 58 27.27 -1.24 5.49
C TYR A 58 28.72 -1.64 5.24
N ASP A 59 29.52 -1.66 6.31
CA ASP A 59 30.86 -2.24 6.31
C ASP A 59 30.81 -3.65 6.93
N ILE A 60 31.00 -4.65 6.05
CA ILE A 60 30.96 -6.07 6.41
C ILE A 60 32.00 -6.40 7.47
N ASN A 61 33.22 -5.84 7.38
CA ASN A 61 34.31 -6.19 8.28
C ASN A 61 34.05 -5.64 9.69
N LYS A 62 33.53 -4.41 9.78
CA LYS A 62 33.16 -3.80 11.06
C LYS A 62 32.06 -4.59 11.76
N GLU A 63 31.03 -4.98 11.03
CA GLU A 63 29.92 -5.75 11.59
C GLU A 63 30.32 -7.18 11.93
N PHE A 64 31.16 -7.81 11.10
CA PHE A 64 31.77 -9.09 11.40
C PHE A 64 32.57 -9.04 12.70
N ASN A 65 33.49 -8.07 12.86
CA ASN A 65 34.28 -7.93 14.08
C ASN A 65 33.40 -7.64 15.30
N ARG A 66 32.31 -6.87 15.15
CA ARG A 66 31.32 -6.64 16.22
C ARG A 66 30.65 -7.93 16.69
N ILE A 67 30.34 -8.84 15.77
CA ILE A 67 29.69 -10.13 16.07
C ILE A 67 30.71 -11.13 16.61
N ARG A 68 31.91 -11.17 16.02
CA ARG A 68 33.04 -12.00 16.44
C ARG A 68 33.43 -11.69 17.87
N ASN A 69 33.54 -10.41 18.23
CA ASN A 69 33.89 -9.99 19.59
C ASN A 69 32.78 -10.25 20.62
N LYS A 70 31.56 -10.59 20.18
CA LYS A 70 30.48 -11.07 21.05
C LYS A 70 30.52 -12.58 21.28
N GLY A 71 31.47 -13.30 20.69
CA GLY A 71 31.62 -14.76 20.84
C GLY A 71 30.49 -15.56 20.20
N LEU A 72 29.82 -15.00 19.19
CA LEU A 72 28.72 -15.66 18.49
C LEU A 72 29.19 -16.66 17.42
N PHE A 73 30.45 -16.55 16.98
CA PHE A 73 31.01 -17.45 15.98
C PHE A 73 31.73 -18.61 16.67
N ASP A 74 31.40 -19.83 16.25
CA ASP A 74 32.12 -21.05 16.65
C ASP A 74 33.42 -21.23 15.84
N SER A 75 33.45 -20.70 14.61
CA SER A 75 34.61 -20.81 13.70
C SER A 75 35.69 -19.74 13.89
N CYS A 76 35.40 -18.67 14.65
CA CYS A 76 36.32 -17.54 14.81
C CYS A 76 36.26 -17.02 16.25
N GLU A 77 37.38 -17.11 16.97
CA GLU A 77 37.51 -16.59 18.33
C GLU A 77 37.46 -15.05 18.35
N PRO A 78 36.95 -14.39 19.40
CA PRO A 78 37.00 -12.94 19.57
C PRO A 78 38.43 -12.39 19.39
N ASP A 79 38.60 -11.23 18.73
CA ASP A 79 39.90 -10.54 18.74
C ASP A 79 40.09 -9.92 20.14
N HIS A 80 40.72 -10.68 21.04
CA HIS A 80 41.21 -10.24 22.35
C HIS A 80 42.73 -10.06 22.32
#